data_AF-A0AAW8NAV7-F1
#
_entry.id   AF-A0AAW8NAV7-F1
#
_cell.length_a   1.000
_cell.length_b   1.000
_cell.length_c   1.000
_cell.angle_alpha   90.00
_cell.angle_beta   90.00
_cell.angle_gamma   90.00
#
_symmetry.space_group_name_H-M   'P 1'
#
loop_
_entity.id
_entity.type
_entity.pdbx_description
1 polymer ?
#
loop_
_entity_poly.entity_id
_entity_poly.type
_entity_poly.pdbx_seq_one_letter_code
_entity_poly.pdbx_strand_id
1 'polypeptide(L)'
;MAKSTAENTFLRLKTVLDVLTEGVWSGDALNAGQVLAEATARVPFNEHEAELLSGGIPRGHKTLTSATAKLVKAGWLVKGRSGWTITDEGMRATVAFPDAVSFASALDAGTPIPADVQVPTAPEGFVRKTTAVPETAVAATDAKKTTRKTPAKKAAAAVGKAAKVLEDAVEPVVKAVRKGKAPAKTEEAAAPALAESFEGPDVETHPQPEAVAVAGDFNTILGAPENWAPQYDEAQMEFDFLDQIWKKSAELPAGFYTFKIALNRSWDENYGAFGAFDGPNHELHHAGGTVTIRYNHSTRDITIN
;
A
#
# COMPACT_ATOMS: atom_id res chain seq x y z
N MET A 1 -27.85 -17.61 -18.84
CA MET A 1 -26.63 -17.53 -19.66
C MET A 1 -25.52 -16.98 -18.77
N ALA A 2 -24.32 -17.56 -18.82
CA ALA A 2 -23.19 -17.01 -18.05
C ALA A 2 -22.89 -15.60 -18.58
N LYS A 3 -22.88 -14.60 -17.68
CA LYS A 3 -22.52 -13.23 -18.05
C LYS A 3 -21.07 -13.20 -18.53
N SER A 4 -20.81 -12.47 -19.60
CA SER A 4 -19.44 -12.36 -20.15
C SER A 4 -18.50 -11.64 -19.16
N THR A 5 -17.20 -11.86 -19.27
CA THR A 5 -16.19 -11.14 -18.46
C THR A 5 -16.34 -9.62 -18.56
N ALA A 6 -16.72 -9.11 -19.73
CA ALA A 6 -17.00 -7.69 -19.95
C ALA A 6 -18.25 -7.23 -19.17
N GLU A 7 -19.35 -7.98 -19.24
CA GLU A 7 -20.57 -7.68 -18.50
C GLU A 7 -20.34 -7.72 -16.97
N ASN A 8 -19.56 -8.67 -16.48
CA ASN A 8 -19.21 -8.75 -15.05
C ASN A 8 -18.35 -7.56 -14.61
N THR A 9 -17.44 -7.10 -15.48
CA THR A 9 -16.62 -5.90 -15.21
C THR A 9 -17.49 -4.65 -15.09
N PHE A 10 -18.44 -4.44 -16.01
CA PHE A 10 -19.34 -3.29 -15.93
C PHE A 10 -20.31 -3.37 -14.75
N LEU A 11 -20.76 -4.58 -14.40
CA LEU A 11 -21.56 -4.78 -13.19
C LEU A 11 -20.76 -4.37 -11.94
N ARG A 12 -19.48 -4.77 -11.83
CA ARG A 12 -18.58 -4.33 -10.75
C ARG A 12 -18.34 -2.82 -10.76
N LEU A 13 -18.17 -2.20 -11.92
CA LEU A 13 -18.03 -0.74 -12.02
C LEU A 13 -19.28 0.00 -11.52
N LYS A 14 -20.48 -0.50 -11.85
CA LYS A 14 -21.71 0.04 -11.27
C LYS A 14 -21.72 -0.14 -9.75
N THR A 15 -21.35 -1.34 -9.26
CA THR A 15 -21.27 -1.60 -7.82
C THR A 15 -20.25 -0.70 -7.11
N VAL A 16 -19.14 -0.33 -7.75
CA VAL A 16 -18.20 0.67 -7.22
C VAL A 16 -18.89 2.01 -6.96
N LEU A 17 -19.74 2.49 -7.88
CA LEU A 17 -20.51 3.72 -7.68
C LEU A 17 -21.61 3.54 -6.62
N ASP A 18 -22.27 2.38 -6.58
CA ASP A 18 -23.29 2.09 -5.57
C ASP A 18 -22.66 2.13 -4.16
N VAL A 19 -21.50 1.48 -3.97
CA VAL A 19 -20.74 1.47 -2.70
C VAL A 19 -20.30 2.88 -2.27
N LEU A 20 -19.84 3.70 -3.22
CA LEU A 20 -19.47 5.09 -2.94
C LEU A 20 -20.70 5.94 -2.59
N THR A 21 -21.83 5.74 -3.27
CA THR A 21 -23.10 6.41 -2.97
C THR A 21 -23.56 6.08 -1.55
N GLU A 22 -23.50 4.80 -1.18
CA GLU A 22 -23.79 4.34 0.18
C GLU A 22 -22.84 4.94 1.21
N GLY A 23 -21.55 5.09 0.88
CA GLY A 23 -20.57 5.79 1.72
C GLY A 23 -20.91 7.26 1.92
N VAL A 24 -21.40 7.96 0.89
CA VAL A 24 -21.90 9.34 1.03
C VAL A 24 -23.10 9.40 1.97
N TRP A 25 -24.04 8.46 1.87
CA TRP A 25 -25.21 8.41 2.75
C TRP A 25 -24.88 8.08 4.20
N SER A 26 -23.88 7.24 4.46
CA SER A 26 -23.44 6.92 5.82
C SER A 26 -22.41 7.91 6.39
N GLY A 27 -21.84 8.78 5.55
CA GLY A 27 -20.73 9.67 5.93
C GLY A 27 -19.36 8.98 6.01
N ASP A 28 -19.25 7.76 5.47
CA ASP A 28 -18.00 6.99 5.46
C ASP A 28 -17.09 7.44 4.32
N ALA A 29 -15.87 7.87 4.65
CA ALA A 29 -14.82 8.11 3.66
C ALA A 29 -14.12 6.78 3.33
N LEU A 30 -14.45 6.21 2.17
CA LEU A 30 -13.84 4.96 1.70
C LEU A 30 -12.60 5.21 0.85
N ASN A 31 -11.56 4.42 1.07
CA ASN A 31 -10.43 4.37 0.15
C ASN A 31 -10.69 3.40 -1.03
N ALA A 32 -9.86 3.52 -2.07
CA ALA A 32 -9.95 2.72 -3.30
C ALA A 32 -10.02 1.21 -3.04
N GLY A 33 -9.16 0.70 -2.17
CA GLY A 33 -9.08 -0.73 -1.87
C GLY A 33 -10.34 -1.26 -1.18
N GLN A 34 -10.90 -0.50 -0.23
CA GLN A 34 -12.17 -0.85 0.42
C GLN A 34 -13.33 -0.89 -0.58
N VAL A 35 -13.42 0.12 -1.45
CA VAL A 35 -14.48 0.18 -2.49
C VAL A 35 -14.36 -1.01 -3.45
N LEU A 36 -13.16 -1.33 -3.90
CA LEU A 36 -12.90 -2.46 -4.80
C LEU A 36 -13.14 -3.82 -4.12
N ALA A 37 -12.73 -3.97 -2.86
CA ALA A 37 -12.97 -5.17 -2.09
C ALA A 37 -14.47 -5.41 -1.87
N GLU A 38 -15.22 -4.36 -1.53
CA GLU A 38 -16.67 -4.48 -1.36
C GLU A 38 -17.39 -4.74 -2.69
N ALA A 39 -16.97 -4.08 -3.77
CA ALA A 39 -17.54 -4.34 -5.11
C ALA A 39 -17.29 -5.78 -5.58
N THR A 40 -16.11 -6.33 -5.30
CA THR A 40 -15.77 -7.73 -5.63
C THR A 40 -16.44 -8.73 -4.69
N ALA A 41 -16.72 -8.37 -3.43
CA ALA A 41 -17.52 -9.19 -2.53
C ALA A 41 -18.99 -9.27 -2.98
N ARG A 42 -19.57 -8.16 -3.46
CA ARG A 42 -20.94 -8.11 -3.99
C ARG A 42 -21.06 -8.79 -5.36
N VAL A 43 -20.02 -8.73 -6.18
CA VAL A 43 -19.96 -9.36 -7.51
C VAL A 43 -18.65 -10.17 -7.63
N PRO A 44 -18.64 -11.42 -7.13
CA PRO A 44 -17.46 -12.28 -7.11
C PRO A 44 -16.85 -12.53 -8.49
N PHE A 45 -15.55 -12.79 -8.55
CA PHE A 45 -14.85 -13.21 -9.76
C PHE A 45 -15.28 -14.60 -10.21
N ASN A 46 -15.42 -14.80 -11.52
CA ASN A 46 -15.53 -16.14 -12.08
C ASN A 46 -14.15 -16.83 -12.07
N GLU A 47 -14.09 -18.11 -12.42
CA GLU A 47 -12.86 -18.92 -12.38
C GLU A 47 -11.68 -18.27 -13.15
N HIS A 48 -11.93 -17.76 -14.36
CA HIS A 48 -10.91 -17.11 -15.17
C HIS A 48 -10.47 -15.74 -14.62
N GLU A 49 -11.40 -14.99 -14.02
CA GLU A 49 -11.10 -13.70 -13.38
C GLU A 49 -10.37 -13.88 -12.04
N ALA A 50 -10.61 -15.01 -11.34
CA ALA A 50 -9.98 -15.35 -10.07
C ALA A 50 -8.56 -15.90 -10.24
N GLU A 51 -8.19 -16.32 -11.46
CA GLU A 51 -6.84 -16.77 -11.78
C GLU A 51 -5.80 -15.70 -11.41
N LEU A 52 -4.84 -16.11 -10.57
CA LEU A 52 -3.76 -15.24 -10.12
C LEU A 52 -2.75 -15.02 -11.25
N LEU A 53 -2.40 -13.76 -11.50
CA LEU A 53 -1.29 -13.41 -12.38
C LEU A 53 0.05 -13.67 -11.67
N SER A 54 1.17 -13.57 -12.39
CA SER A 54 2.52 -13.77 -11.85
C SER A 54 2.85 -12.92 -10.62
N GLY A 55 2.18 -11.78 -10.45
CA GLY A 55 2.29 -10.90 -9.28
C GLY A 55 1.31 -11.18 -8.14
N GLY A 56 0.62 -12.34 -8.13
CA GLY A 56 -0.30 -12.73 -7.05
C GLY A 56 -1.64 -11.98 -7.01
N ILE A 57 -1.93 -11.14 -8.01
CA ILE A 57 -3.19 -10.39 -8.12
C ILE A 57 -4.13 -11.14 -9.08
N PRO A 58 -5.42 -11.37 -8.73
CA PRO A 58 -6.41 -11.93 -9.64
C PRO A 58 -6.53 -11.08 -10.91
N ARG A 59 -6.61 -11.74 -12.07
CA ARG A 59 -6.79 -11.08 -13.36
C ARG A 59 -7.95 -10.09 -13.34
N GLY A 60 -9.10 -10.50 -12.79
CA GLY A 60 -10.30 -9.68 -12.68
C GLY A 60 -10.11 -8.44 -11.82
N HIS A 61 -9.30 -8.51 -10.77
CA HIS A 61 -8.97 -7.36 -9.94
C HIS A 61 -8.18 -6.33 -10.74
N LYS A 62 -7.15 -6.77 -11.47
CA LYS A 62 -6.37 -5.88 -12.36
C LYS A 62 -7.25 -5.26 -13.44
N THR A 63 -8.14 -6.04 -14.06
CA THR A 63 -9.11 -5.55 -15.05
C THR A 63 -10.04 -4.51 -14.45
N LEU A 64 -10.60 -4.75 -13.26
CA LEU A 64 -11.50 -3.82 -12.58
C LEU A 64 -10.79 -2.50 -12.22
N THR A 65 -9.62 -2.58 -11.58
CA THR A 65 -8.84 -1.39 -11.22
C THR A 65 -8.54 -0.53 -12.45
N SER A 66 -8.14 -1.14 -13.57
CA SER A 66 -7.94 -0.42 -14.82
C SER A 66 -9.24 0.18 -15.37
N ALA A 67 -10.34 -0.58 -15.37
CA ALA A 67 -11.62 -0.17 -15.93
C ALA A 67 -12.26 1.03 -15.20
N THR A 68 -11.94 1.26 -13.92
CA THR A 68 -12.43 2.43 -13.16
C THR A 68 -11.97 3.76 -13.74
N ALA A 69 -10.93 3.79 -14.60
CA ALA A 69 -10.57 4.98 -15.36
C ALA A 69 -11.71 5.46 -16.28
N LYS A 70 -12.60 4.57 -16.74
CA LYS A 70 -13.80 4.96 -17.51
C LYS A 70 -14.75 5.82 -16.69
N LEU A 71 -14.92 5.53 -15.40
CA LEU A 71 -15.77 6.31 -14.49
C LEU A 71 -15.20 7.71 -14.28
N VAL A 72 -13.87 7.84 -14.20
CA VAL A 72 -13.18 9.13 -14.09
C VAL A 72 -13.36 9.94 -15.38
N LYS A 73 -13.16 9.32 -16.54
CA LYS A 73 -13.36 9.97 -17.84
C LYS A 73 -14.80 10.45 -18.05
N ALA A 74 -15.78 9.73 -17.52
CA ALA A 74 -17.18 10.12 -17.54
C ALA A 74 -17.54 11.22 -16.52
N GLY A 75 -16.61 11.63 -15.66
CA GLY A 75 -16.87 12.61 -14.59
C GLY A 75 -17.68 12.06 -13.42
N TRP A 76 -17.86 10.75 -13.34
CA TRP A 76 -18.68 10.09 -12.31
C TRP A 76 -17.90 9.75 -11.04
N LEU A 77 -16.58 9.66 -11.17
CA LEU A 77 -15.66 9.31 -10.09
C LEU A 77 -14.47 10.27 -10.08
N VAL A 78 -14.12 10.78 -8.90
CA VAL A 78 -12.87 11.50 -8.67
C VAL A 78 -11.94 10.62 -7.84
N LYS A 79 -10.73 10.40 -8.34
CA LYS A 79 -9.67 9.69 -7.60
C LYS A 79 -8.74 10.73 -6.98
N GLY A 80 -8.74 10.81 -5.65
CA GLY A 80 -7.93 11.76 -4.90
C GLY A 80 -6.96 11.08 -3.94
N ARG A 81 -6.09 11.88 -3.33
CA ARG A 81 -5.17 11.42 -2.29
C ARG A 81 -5.89 10.91 -1.05
N SER A 82 -7.04 11.49 -0.69
CA SER A 82 -7.84 11.08 0.46
C SER A 82 -8.75 9.87 0.19
N GLY A 83 -8.75 9.33 -1.04
CA GLY A 83 -9.62 8.22 -1.42
C GLY A 83 -10.38 8.48 -2.72
N TRP A 84 -11.41 7.70 -2.94
CA TRP A 84 -12.29 7.83 -4.10
C TRP A 84 -13.56 8.56 -3.68
N THR A 85 -13.97 9.54 -4.48
CA THR A 85 -15.18 10.33 -4.22
C THR A 85 -16.09 10.25 -5.44
N ILE A 86 -17.36 9.95 -5.22
CA ILE A 86 -18.37 9.97 -6.27
C ILE A 86 -18.89 11.40 -6.47
N THR A 87 -19.15 11.80 -7.72
CA THR A 87 -19.74 13.09 -8.03
C THR A 87 -21.27 13.02 -8.01
N ASP A 88 -21.95 14.17 -7.96
CA ASP A 88 -23.42 14.23 -8.11
C ASP A 88 -23.88 13.60 -9.42
N GLU A 89 -23.09 13.73 -10.49
CA GLU A 89 -23.35 13.05 -11.75
C GLU A 89 -23.18 11.53 -11.62
N GLY A 90 -22.12 11.05 -10.95
CA GLY A 90 -21.94 9.63 -10.68
C GLY A 90 -23.08 9.03 -9.84
N MET A 91 -23.58 9.75 -8.84
CA MET A 91 -24.74 9.32 -8.05
C MET A 91 -26.01 9.29 -8.89
N ARG A 92 -26.21 10.23 -9.82
CA ARG A 92 -27.34 10.15 -10.77
C ARG A 92 -27.20 8.98 -11.75
N ALA A 93 -25.98 8.62 -12.13
CA ALA A 93 -25.72 7.52 -13.05
C ALA A 93 -26.22 6.17 -12.50
N THR A 94 -26.14 5.96 -11.18
CA THR A 94 -26.60 4.72 -10.54
C THR A 94 -28.12 4.53 -10.67
N VAL A 95 -28.88 5.62 -10.79
CA VAL A 95 -30.34 5.63 -11.00
C VAL A 95 -30.69 5.62 -12.49
N ALA A 96 -29.99 6.44 -13.29
CA ALA A 96 -30.25 6.58 -14.73
C ALA A 96 -29.96 5.28 -15.51
N PHE A 97 -28.96 4.51 -15.06
CA PHE A 97 -28.51 3.28 -15.71
C PHE A 97 -28.52 2.12 -14.71
N PRO A 98 -29.71 1.57 -14.39
CA PRO A 98 -29.88 0.61 -13.30
C PRO A 98 -29.32 -0.79 -13.63
N ASP A 99 -29.17 -1.13 -14.90
CA ASP A 99 -28.68 -2.42 -15.36
C ASP A 99 -27.28 -2.32 -16.01
N ALA A 100 -26.55 -3.44 -16.01
CA ALA A 100 -25.17 -3.47 -16.49
C ALA A 100 -25.03 -3.12 -17.98
N VAL A 101 -26.07 -3.37 -18.79
CA VAL A 101 -26.03 -3.15 -20.24
C VAL A 101 -26.25 -1.67 -20.55
N SER A 102 -27.26 -1.03 -19.95
CA SER A 102 -27.47 0.42 -20.08
C SER A 102 -26.28 1.21 -19.52
N PHE A 103 -25.71 0.76 -18.40
CA PHE A 103 -24.52 1.36 -17.80
C PHE A 103 -23.29 1.26 -18.70
N ALA A 104 -23.02 0.07 -19.25
CA ALA A 104 -21.92 -0.13 -20.19
C ALA A 104 -22.08 0.73 -21.45
N SER A 105 -23.29 0.74 -22.03
CA SER A 105 -23.60 1.53 -23.22
C SER A 105 -23.40 3.03 -22.98
N ALA A 106 -23.83 3.53 -21.82
CA ALA A 106 -23.66 4.93 -21.45
C ALA A 106 -22.18 5.30 -21.28
N LEU A 107 -21.38 4.44 -20.63
CA LEU A 107 -19.93 4.67 -20.47
C LEU A 107 -19.18 4.65 -21.79
N ASP A 108 -19.51 3.70 -22.68
CA ASP A 108 -18.81 3.56 -23.96
C ASP A 108 -19.23 4.63 -24.97
N ALA A 109 -20.51 5.05 -24.96
CA ALA A 109 -21.03 6.12 -25.82
C ALA A 109 -20.77 7.53 -25.25
N GLY A 110 -20.36 7.67 -23.99
CA GLY A 110 -20.27 8.95 -23.30
C GLY A 110 -21.62 9.66 -23.20
N THR A 111 -22.69 8.90 -22.97
CA THR A 111 -24.06 9.43 -22.92
C THR A 111 -24.21 10.35 -21.70
N PRO A 112 -24.60 11.63 -21.89
CA PRO A 112 -24.84 12.52 -20.76
C PRO A 112 -26.04 12.03 -19.97
N ILE A 113 -25.99 12.22 -18.65
CA ILE A 113 -27.09 11.82 -17.77
C ILE A 113 -28.27 12.77 -17.99
N PRO A 114 -29.51 12.24 -18.19
CA PRO A 114 -30.68 13.08 -18.33
C PRO A 114 -30.86 14.05 -17.15
N ALA A 115 -31.16 15.31 -17.44
CA ALA A 115 -31.19 16.37 -16.43
C ALA A 115 -32.34 16.23 -15.42
N ASP A 116 -33.37 15.45 -15.75
CA ASP A 116 -34.51 15.13 -14.91
C ASP A 116 -34.21 14.06 -13.84
N VAL A 117 -33.12 13.30 -14.00
CA VAL A 117 -32.68 12.35 -12.98
C VAL A 117 -32.08 13.13 -11.81
N GLN A 118 -32.70 12.99 -10.63
CA GLN A 118 -32.21 13.64 -9.41
C GLN A 118 -31.13 12.81 -8.72
N VAL A 119 -30.26 13.48 -7.95
CA VAL A 119 -29.30 12.81 -7.08
C VAL A 119 -30.07 11.95 -6.08
N PRO A 120 -29.80 10.64 -6.00
CA PRO A 120 -30.52 9.76 -5.10
C PRO A 120 -30.24 10.14 -3.63
N THR A 121 -31.32 10.22 -2.85
CA THR A 121 -31.26 10.49 -1.41
C THR A 121 -31.18 9.18 -0.63
N ALA A 122 -30.53 9.20 0.53
CA ALA A 122 -30.44 8.05 1.42
C ALA A 122 -31.85 7.52 1.76
N PRO A 123 -32.10 6.20 1.64
CA PRO A 123 -33.34 5.60 2.13
C PRO A 123 -33.54 5.88 3.62
N GLU A 124 -34.79 6.04 4.06
CA GLU A 124 -35.08 6.26 5.48
C GLU A 124 -34.53 5.10 6.33
N GLY A 125 -33.77 5.45 7.37
CA GLY A 125 -33.12 4.47 8.25
C GLY A 125 -31.99 3.69 7.59
N PHE A 126 -31.40 4.18 6.49
CA PHE A 126 -30.24 3.56 5.88
C PHE A 126 -29.08 3.42 6.87
N VAL A 127 -28.70 2.17 7.13
CA VAL A 127 -27.48 1.81 7.85
C VAL A 127 -26.66 0.97 6.90
N ARG A 128 -25.45 1.42 6.60
CA ARG A 128 -24.57 0.70 5.70
C ARG A 128 -24.20 -0.66 6.32
N LYS A 129 -24.33 -1.72 5.53
CA LYS A 129 -23.88 -3.06 5.93
C LYS A 129 -22.38 -3.16 5.69
N THR A 130 -21.58 -2.73 6.66
CA THR A 130 -20.13 -2.93 6.61
C THR A 130 -19.84 -4.42 6.76
N THR A 131 -19.23 -5.04 5.76
CA THR A 131 -18.54 -6.33 5.93
C THR A 131 -17.25 -6.07 6.71
N ALA A 132 -17.37 -5.65 7.96
CA ALA A 132 -16.27 -5.73 8.90
C ALA A 132 -16.03 -7.22 9.18
N VAL A 133 -14.84 -7.72 8.85
CA VAL A 133 -14.34 -8.91 9.54
C VAL A 133 -14.29 -8.51 11.01
N PRO A 134 -15.00 -9.20 11.90
CA PRO A 134 -15.13 -8.73 13.27
C PRO A 134 -13.76 -8.72 13.94
N GLU A 135 -13.39 -7.58 14.53
CA GLU A 135 -12.43 -7.49 15.62
C GLU A 135 -12.97 -8.29 16.81
N THR A 136 -12.89 -9.62 16.75
CA THR A 136 -13.12 -10.44 17.93
C THR A 136 -11.81 -10.67 18.64
N ALA A 137 -11.62 -9.84 19.66
CA ALA A 137 -11.09 -10.18 20.97
C ALA A 137 -9.71 -10.85 21.00
N VAL A 138 -8.72 -10.04 21.37
CA VAL A 138 -7.53 -10.44 22.10
C VAL A 138 -7.97 -11.09 23.43
N ALA A 139 -8.36 -12.36 23.38
CA ALA A 139 -8.63 -13.16 24.56
C ALA A 139 -7.30 -13.77 25.02
N ALA A 140 -6.68 -13.09 25.99
CA ALA A 140 -5.68 -13.69 26.86
C ALA A 140 -6.23 -15.01 27.42
N THR A 141 -5.63 -16.13 27.04
CA THR A 141 -5.92 -17.42 27.69
C THR A 141 -4.81 -17.69 28.70
N ASP A 142 -5.18 -17.48 29.96
CA ASP A 142 -4.46 -17.89 31.14
C ASP A 142 -4.10 -19.38 31.10
N ALA A 143 -2.83 -19.63 31.38
CA ALA A 143 -2.25 -20.95 31.50
C ALA A 143 -2.84 -21.71 32.71
N LYS A 144 -3.52 -22.84 32.46
CA LYS A 144 -3.71 -23.88 33.48
C LYS A 144 -2.69 -25.01 33.32
N LYS A 145 -1.65 -24.86 34.12
CA LYS A 145 -0.58 -25.80 34.47
C LYS A 145 -1.09 -27.21 34.79
N THR A 146 -0.57 -28.22 34.07
CA THR A 146 -0.33 -29.56 34.65
C THR A 146 1.10 -30.03 34.33
N THR A 147 1.80 -30.33 35.41
CA THR A 147 3.18 -30.80 35.65
C THR A 147 3.55 -32.05 34.83
N ARG A 148 4.78 -32.41 34.42
CA ARG A 148 6.16 -32.39 34.97
C ARG A 148 7.01 -33.08 33.86
N LYS A 149 8.24 -32.73 33.44
CA LYS A 149 9.54 -32.64 34.13
C LYS A 149 10.55 -31.96 33.20
N THR A 150 11.23 -30.94 33.71
CA THR A 150 12.48 -30.38 33.17
C THR A 150 13.66 -31.34 33.41
N PRO A 151 14.79 -31.13 32.71
CA PRO A 151 15.90 -30.52 33.43
C PRO A 151 16.48 -29.34 32.64
N ALA A 152 16.21 -28.13 33.12
CA ALA A 152 16.98 -26.94 32.81
C ALA A 152 17.94 -26.70 33.98
N LYS A 153 19.25 -26.76 33.74
CA LYS A 153 20.25 -25.96 34.48
C LYS A 153 21.68 -26.24 33.97
N LYS A 154 22.15 -25.29 33.16
CA LYS A 154 23.53 -24.93 32.76
C LYS A 154 23.39 -24.41 31.32
N ALA A 155 23.05 -23.13 31.12
CA ALA A 155 24.09 -22.12 31.02
C ALA A 155 23.54 -20.69 31.25
N ALA A 156 22.80 -20.46 32.32
CA ALA A 156 22.68 -19.13 32.92
C ALA A 156 23.81 -18.97 33.97
N ALA A 157 25.04 -18.94 33.47
CA ALA A 157 26.28 -18.60 34.19
C ALA A 157 27.45 -18.58 33.19
N ALA A 158 27.40 -17.67 32.21
CA ALA A 158 28.56 -17.26 31.39
C ALA A 158 28.29 -15.88 30.75
N VAL A 159 27.66 -14.97 31.49
CA VAL A 159 27.67 -13.53 31.20
C VAL A 159 28.61 -12.93 32.24
N GLY A 160 29.83 -12.59 31.82
CA GLY A 160 30.86 -12.05 32.71
C GLY A 160 32.27 -12.57 32.47
N LYS A 161 32.73 -12.69 31.21
CA LYS A 161 34.16 -12.62 30.83
C LYS A 161 34.36 -12.73 29.31
N ALA A 162 34.11 -11.63 28.60
CA ALA A 162 34.69 -11.36 27.27
C ALA A 162 34.52 -9.86 26.91
N ALA A 163 34.65 -8.97 27.90
CA ALA A 163 34.60 -7.51 27.75
C ALA A 163 35.97 -6.89 28.04
N LYS A 164 37.05 -7.50 27.54
CA LYS A 164 38.40 -6.95 27.61
C LYS A 164 39.22 -7.59 26.49
N VAL A 165 39.85 -6.73 25.68
CA VAL A 165 40.65 -7.01 24.45
C VAL A 165 39.86 -6.73 23.17
N LEU A 166 40.32 -5.71 22.42
CA LEU A 166 39.80 -5.08 21.20
C LEU A 166 39.03 -3.75 21.35
N GLU A 167 39.37 -3.00 22.40
CA GLU A 167 39.33 -1.52 22.41
C GLU A 167 40.79 -1.02 22.35
N ASP A 168 41.45 -1.29 21.21
CA ASP A 168 42.80 -0.79 20.90
C ASP A 168 43.00 -0.78 19.37
N ALA A 169 42.20 0.02 18.67
CA ALA A 169 42.37 0.41 17.25
C ALA A 169 41.41 1.53 16.83
N VAL A 170 41.33 2.60 17.62
CA VAL A 170 41.00 3.94 17.11
C VAL A 170 42.17 4.82 17.51
N GLU A 171 42.57 5.76 16.64
CA GLU A 171 43.66 6.74 16.82
C GLU A 171 45.08 6.27 16.41
N PRO A 172 45.35 6.09 15.09
CA PRO A 172 46.31 7.05 14.51
C PRO A 172 46.13 7.28 13.00
N VAL A 173 45.08 8.01 12.57
CA VAL A 173 45.02 8.67 11.24
C VAL A 173 44.75 10.17 11.37
N VAL A 174 44.83 10.73 12.58
CA VAL A 174 44.72 12.19 12.82
C VAL A 174 46.11 12.87 12.91
N LYS A 175 47.22 12.14 12.73
CA LYS A 175 48.59 12.65 12.97
C LYS A 175 49.52 12.71 11.74
N ALA A 176 49.00 12.54 10.52
CA ALA A 176 49.82 12.51 9.29
C ALA A 176 49.60 13.67 8.29
N VAL A 177 48.75 14.67 8.58
CA VAL A 177 48.58 15.87 7.70
C VAL A 177 48.82 17.18 8.47
N ARG A 178 49.76 17.19 9.43
CA ARG A 178 50.24 18.42 10.07
C ARG A 178 51.76 18.41 10.25
N LYS A 179 52.49 18.37 9.13
CA LYS A 179 53.90 18.79 9.08
C LYS A 179 54.25 19.37 7.70
N GLY A 180 53.60 20.49 7.39
CA GLY A 180 54.02 21.46 6.38
C GLY A 180 53.65 22.86 6.89
N LYS A 181 54.61 23.57 7.48
CA LYS A 181 54.47 24.90 8.10
C LYS A 181 55.07 25.91 7.09
N ALA A 182 54.24 26.71 6.39
CA ALA A 182 53.89 28.13 6.64
C ALA A 182 54.89 29.14 6.01
N PRO A 183 54.62 30.48 5.89
CA PRO A 183 53.45 31.24 6.36
C PRO A 183 52.89 32.38 5.45
N ALA A 184 51.70 32.87 5.86
CA ALA A 184 51.19 34.26 5.89
C ALA A 184 50.98 35.11 4.61
N LYS A 185 49.71 35.47 4.35
CA LYS A 185 49.24 36.88 4.39
C LYS A 185 47.71 36.95 4.48
N THR A 186 47.24 37.83 5.35
CA THR A 186 45.85 38.24 5.58
C THR A 186 45.41 39.17 4.46
N GLU A 187 44.20 38.98 3.90
CA GLU A 187 43.34 40.07 3.43
C GLU A 187 41.91 39.59 3.16
N GLU A 188 41.01 40.54 3.33
CA GLU A 188 39.56 40.48 3.50
C GLU A 188 38.81 40.53 2.15
N ALA A 189 37.58 40.00 2.12
CA ALA A 189 36.42 40.41 1.29
C ALA A 189 35.79 39.37 0.32
N ALA A 190 34.45 39.41 0.36
CA ALA A 190 33.43 39.03 -0.63
C ALA A 190 32.91 37.57 -0.70
N ALA A 191 31.62 37.44 -0.34
CA ALA A 191 30.72 36.33 -0.69
C ALA A 191 30.14 36.53 -2.12
N PRO A 192 29.24 35.65 -2.61
CA PRO A 192 29.54 34.48 -3.44
C PRO A 192 29.05 34.63 -4.90
N ALA A 193 29.62 33.88 -5.85
CA ALA A 193 29.12 33.81 -7.22
C ALA A 193 28.34 32.49 -7.44
N LEU A 194 27.01 32.64 -7.48
CA LEU A 194 26.04 31.96 -8.34
C LEU A 194 26.26 30.46 -8.61
N ALA A 195 25.58 29.63 -7.84
CA ALA A 195 25.17 28.30 -8.29
C ALA A 195 24.02 28.48 -9.29
N GLU A 196 24.25 28.12 -10.54
CA GLU A 196 23.17 28.01 -11.53
C GLU A 196 22.33 26.77 -11.21
N SER A 197 21.10 27.02 -10.79
CA SER A 197 20.05 26.02 -10.68
C SER A 197 19.76 25.46 -12.08
N PHE A 198 20.05 24.17 -12.29
CA PHE A 198 19.49 23.42 -13.40
C PHE A 198 18.01 23.15 -13.08
N GLU A 199 17.11 23.95 -13.64
CA GLU A 199 15.67 23.65 -13.66
C GLU A 199 15.47 22.43 -14.59
N GLY A 200 15.42 21.23 -13.99
CA GLY A 200 14.85 20.06 -14.63
C GLY A 200 13.34 20.23 -14.79
N PRO A 201 12.69 19.50 -15.72
CA PRO A 201 11.26 19.63 -15.95
C PRO A 201 10.48 19.38 -14.65
N ASP A 202 9.51 20.26 -14.35
CA ASP A 202 8.51 20.11 -13.30
C ASP A 202 7.79 18.76 -13.46
N VAL A 203 8.33 17.73 -12.80
CA VAL A 203 7.60 16.50 -12.53
C VAL A 203 6.61 16.88 -11.45
N GLU A 204 5.32 16.79 -11.76
CA GLU A 204 4.25 16.94 -10.79
C GLU A 204 4.48 15.95 -9.64
N THR A 205 5.11 16.41 -8.57
CA THR A 205 5.51 15.57 -7.44
C THR A 205 4.29 15.38 -6.56
N HIS A 206 3.74 14.17 -6.57
CA HIS A 206 2.77 13.79 -5.56
C HIS A 206 3.44 13.84 -4.18
N PRO A 207 2.78 14.38 -3.13
CA PRO A 207 3.35 14.38 -1.79
C PRO A 207 3.61 12.92 -1.38
N GLN A 208 4.87 12.65 -1.03
CA GLN A 208 5.33 11.32 -0.63
C GLN A 208 5.36 11.22 0.90
N PRO A 209 5.14 10.03 1.47
CA PRO A 209 5.41 9.78 2.89
C PRO A 209 6.91 9.93 3.18
N GLU A 210 7.24 10.17 4.44
CA GLU A 210 8.64 10.29 4.87
C GLU A 210 9.38 8.96 4.79
N ALA A 211 8.66 7.85 5.01
CA ALA A 211 9.21 6.52 4.93
C ALA A 211 8.15 5.50 4.48
N VAL A 212 8.59 4.44 3.82
CA VAL A 212 7.74 3.30 3.46
C VAL A 212 8.47 2.03 3.84
N ALA A 213 7.81 1.18 4.61
CA ALA A 213 8.35 -0.10 5.05
C ALA A 213 7.58 -1.25 4.43
N VAL A 214 8.28 -2.31 4.06
CA VAL A 214 7.69 -3.62 3.80
C VAL A 214 7.87 -4.48 5.04
N ALA A 215 6.77 -4.73 5.75
CA ALA A 215 6.76 -5.47 7.00
C ALA A 215 6.02 -6.80 6.81
N GLY A 216 6.73 -7.90 7.04
CA GLY A 216 6.24 -9.25 6.84
C GLY A 216 7.10 -10.32 7.51
N ASP A 217 6.87 -11.56 7.12
CA ASP A 217 7.51 -12.76 7.70
C ASP A 217 8.99 -12.92 7.32
N PHE A 218 9.49 -12.09 6.41
CA PHE A 218 10.86 -12.15 5.89
C PHE A 218 11.78 -11.06 6.43
N ASN A 219 11.30 -10.15 7.29
CA ASN A 219 12.13 -9.03 7.76
C ASN A 219 13.37 -9.49 8.53
N THR A 220 13.30 -10.59 9.30
CA THR A 220 14.49 -11.18 9.93
C THR A 220 15.48 -11.75 8.92
N ILE A 221 15.00 -12.18 7.74
CA ILE A 221 15.87 -12.64 6.63
C ILE A 221 16.60 -11.43 6.02
N LEU A 222 15.96 -10.26 5.99
CA LEU A 222 16.59 -9.00 5.57
C LEU A 222 17.59 -8.44 6.60
N GLY A 223 17.70 -9.05 7.79
CA GLY A 223 18.57 -8.60 8.87
C GLY A 223 17.88 -7.78 9.96
N ALA A 224 16.56 -7.58 9.88
CA ALA A 224 15.82 -6.89 10.93
C ALA A 224 15.84 -7.72 12.25
N PRO A 225 15.80 -7.07 13.42
CA PRO A 225 15.75 -7.78 14.70
C PRO A 225 14.51 -8.67 14.90
N GLU A 226 13.38 -8.33 14.27
CA GLU A 226 12.12 -9.06 14.36
C GLU A 226 11.28 -8.92 13.08
N ASN A 227 10.32 -9.83 12.91
CA ASN A 227 9.34 -9.78 11.82
C ASN A 227 8.22 -8.78 12.12
N TRP A 228 7.52 -8.31 11.08
CA TRP A 228 6.37 -7.39 11.22
C TRP A 228 6.68 -6.06 11.92
N ALA A 229 7.91 -5.57 11.76
CA ALA A 229 8.38 -4.36 12.41
C ALA A 229 8.79 -3.29 11.39
N PRO A 230 7.87 -2.36 11.05
CA PRO A 230 8.10 -1.32 10.04
C PRO A 230 9.02 -0.19 10.53
N GLN A 231 9.38 -0.18 11.82
CA GLN A 231 10.27 0.83 12.39
C GLN A 231 11.74 0.62 12.03
N TYR A 232 12.13 -0.59 11.63
CA TYR A 232 13.52 -0.93 11.34
C TYR A 232 13.94 -0.50 9.94
N ASP A 233 15.22 -0.14 9.79
CA ASP A 233 15.78 0.36 8.54
C ASP A 233 15.87 -0.74 7.48
N GLU A 234 16.06 -2.00 7.89
CA GLU A 234 16.11 -3.17 7.01
C GLU A 234 14.78 -3.39 6.29
N ALA A 235 13.67 -3.02 6.93
CA ALA A 235 12.32 -3.08 6.37
C ALA A 235 12.02 -1.94 5.38
N GLN A 236 12.79 -0.85 5.38
CA GLN A 236 12.48 0.33 4.57
C GLN A 236 12.72 0.07 3.08
N MET A 237 11.83 0.64 2.27
CA MET A 237 11.92 0.71 0.83
C MET A 237 12.70 1.97 0.42
N GLU A 238 13.29 1.93 -0.76
CA GLU A 238 13.99 3.06 -1.36
C GLU A 238 13.05 3.79 -2.32
N PHE A 239 13.02 5.12 -2.25
CA PHE A 239 12.20 5.94 -3.15
C PHE A 239 12.91 6.22 -4.46
N ASP A 240 12.27 5.87 -5.58
CA ASP A 240 12.70 6.27 -6.91
C ASP A 240 12.00 7.57 -7.33
N PHE A 241 12.75 8.67 -7.35
CA PHE A 241 12.25 10.00 -7.68
C PHE A 241 11.75 10.13 -9.13
N LEU A 242 12.31 9.37 -10.08
CA LEU A 242 11.91 9.45 -11.49
C LEU A 242 10.58 8.73 -11.71
N ASP A 243 10.45 7.54 -11.13
CA ASP A 243 9.24 6.71 -11.28
C ASP A 243 8.13 7.07 -10.27
N GLN A 244 8.45 7.85 -9.22
CA GLN A 244 7.56 8.12 -8.07
C GLN A 244 7.07 6.83 -7.38
N ILE A 245 7.95 5.82 -7.31
CA ILE A 245 7.65 4.47 -6.78
C ILE A 245 8.67 4.10 -5.71
N TRP A 246 8.19 3.50 -4.63
CA TRP A 246 9.02 2.89 -3.58
C TRP A 246 9.37 1.45 -3.96
N LYS A 247 10.64 1.08 -3.84
CA LYS A 247 11.17 -0.23 -4.27
C LYS A 247 11.96 -0.88 -3.14
N LYS A 248 11.79 -2.19 -2.96
CA LYS A 248 12.65 -3.01 -2.10
C LYS A 248 12.98 -4.30 -2.81
N SER A 249 14.26 -4.53 -3.01
CA SER A 249 14.78 -5.78 -3.56
C SER A 249 15.36 -6.62 -2.43
N ALA A 250 15.03 -7.90 -2.42
CA ALA A 250 15.46 -8.85 -1.40
C ALA A 250 15.74 -10.21 -2.02
N GLU A 251 16.74 -10.92 -1.50
CA GLU A 251 16.97 -12.31 -1.84
C GLU A 251 16.25 -13.19 -0.81
N LEU A 252 15.17 -13.85 -1.25
CA LEU A 252 14.33 -14.68 -0.39
C LEU A 252 14.45 -16.16 -0.79
N PRO A 253 14.52 -17.09 0.19
CA PRO A 253 14.36 -18.51 -0.08
C PRO A 253 13.01 -18.85 -0.71
N ALA A 254 12.89 -20.04 -1.29
CA ALA A 254 11.60 -20.55 -1.74
C ALA A 254 10.67 -20.73 -0.54
N GLY A 255 9.44 -20.24 -0.64
CA GLY A 255 8.51 -20.26 0.48
C GLY A 255 7.24 -19.46 0.27
N PHE A 256 6.41 -19.51 1.30
CA PHE A 256 5.19 -18.72 1.41
C PHE A 256 5.44 -17.64 2.44
N TYR A 257 5.26 -16.39 2.03
CA TYR A 257 5.46 -15.22 2.87
C TYR A 257 4.21 -14.36 2.87
N THR A 258 3.96 -13.68 3.98
CA THR A 258 2.94 -12.63 4.05
C THR A 258 3.57 -11.31 4.48
N PHE A 259 3.05 -10.21 3.94
CA PHE A 259 3.54 -8.86 4.26
C PHE A 259 2.47 -7.79 4.08
N LYS A 260 2.79 -6.58 4.57
CA LYS A 260 2.06 -5.34 4.35
C LYS A 260 3.03 -4.19 4.07
N ILE A 261 2.51 -3.12 3.49
CA ILE A 261 3.22 -1.84 3.36
C ILE A 261 2.78 -0.93 4.50
N ALA A 262 3.73 -0.39 5.25
CA ALA A 262 3.46 0.53 6.35
C ALA A 262 4.14 1.87 6.08
N LEU A 263 3.48 2.99 6.38
CA LEU A 263 4.01 4.32 6.13
C LEU A 263 4.63 4.93 7.38
N ASN A 264 5.60 5.83 7.19
CA ASN A 264 6.20 6.64 8.23
C ASN A 264 6.72 5.85 9.44
N ARG A 265 7.25 4.64 9.19
CA ARG A 265 7.79 3.74 10.23
C ARG A 265 6.78 3.36 11.33
N SER A 266 5.48 3.49 11.07
CA SER A 266 4.42 3.10 12.00
C SER A 266 3.35 2.26 11.31
N TRP A 267 2.43 1.71 12.10
CA TRP A 267 1.26 1.00 11.59
C TRP A 267 0.03 1.90 11.44
N ASP A 268 0.13 3.20 11.75
CA ASP A 268 -1.01 4.13 11.73
C ASP A 268 -1.63 4.26 10.34
N GLU A 269 -0.79 4.16 9.30
CA GLU A 269 -1.22 4.03 7.92
C GLU A 269 -0.51 2.86 7.25
N ASN A 270 -1.28 1.83 6.91
CA ASN A 270 -0.76 0.63 6.26
C ASN A 270 -1.70 0.11 5.19
N TYR A 271 -1.11 -0.56 4.21
CA TYR A 271 -1.76 -1.09 3.02
C TYR A 271 -1.48 -2.58 2.89
N GLY A 272 -2.55 -3.37 2.90
CA GLY A 272 -2.53 -4.81 2.73
C GLY A 272 -2.68 -5.24 1.27
N ALA A 273 -3.14 -6.48 1.05
CA ALA A 273 -3.45 -7.01 -0.28
C ALA A 273 -4.34 -6.03 -1.04
N PHE A 274 -4.03 -5.86 -2.33
CA PHE A 274 -4.73 -4.94 -3.23
C PHE A 274 -4.64 -3.45 -2.86
N GLY A 275 -3.72 -3.06 -1.98
CA GLY A 275 -3.55 -1.66 -1.58
C GLY A 275 -4.68 -1.14 -0.68
N ALA A 276 -5.40 -2.05 -0.01
CA ALA A 276 -6.47 -1.67 0.92
C ALA A 276 -5.87 -1.17 2.24
N PHE A 277 -6.31 0.02 2.68
CA PHE A 277 -5.96 0.54 4.01
C PHE A 277 -6.44 -0.43 5.09
N ASP A 278 -5.57 -0.78 6.03
CA ASP A 278 -5.82 -1.81 7.04
C ASP A 278 -6.31 -3.14 6.45
N GLY A 279 -5.99 -3.40 5.19
CA GLY A 279 -6.46 -4.56 4.45
C GLY A 279 -5.86 -5.88 4.95
N PRO A 280 -6.31 -7.02 4.39
CA PRO A 280 -5.71 -8.33 4.67
C PRO A 280 -4.22 -8.37 4.26
N ASN A 281 -3.44 -9.31 4.77
CA ASN A 281 -2.01 -9.42 4.41
C ASN A 281 -1.85 -9.76 2.92
N HIS A 282 -0.81 -9.23 2.28
CA HIS A 282 -0.44 -9.64 0.93
C HIS A 282 0.28 -10.99 0.97
N GLU A 283 -0.23 -11.95 0.22
CA GLU A 283 0.40 -13.27 0.07
C GLU A 283 1.44 -13.24 -1.05
N LEU A 284 2.60 -13.83 -0.79
CA LEU A 284 3.71 -13.99 -1.73
C LEU A 284 4.14 -15.45 -1.77
N HIS A 285 3.91 -16.09 -2.92
CA HIS A 285 4.40 -17.44 -3.20
C HIS A 285 5.69 -17.30 -4.00
N HIS A 286 6.82 -17.53 -3.36
CA HIS A 286 8.13 -17.30 -3.97
C HIS A 286 8.84 -18.62 -4.28
N ALA A 287 9.37 -18.74 -5.50
CA ALA A 287 10.15 -19.91 -5.92
C ALA A 287 11.61 -19.87 -5.44
N GLY A 288 12.02 -18.78 -4.80
CA GLY A 288 13.39 -18.53 -4.36
C GLY A 288 14.16 -17.62 -5.31
N GLY A 289 15.10 -16.85 -4.76
CA GLY A 289 15.93 -15.88 -5.48
C GLY A 289 15.54 -14.42 -5.21
N THR A 290 15.94 -13.51 -6.08
CA THR A 290 15.65 -12.08 -5.94
C THR A 290 14.17 -11.79 -6.21
N VAL A 291 13.52 -11.09 -5.27
CA VAL A 291 12.19 -10.50 -5.44
C VAL A 291 12.28 -8.98 -5.33
N THR A 292 11.56 -8.26 -6.18
CA THR A 292 11.43 -6.81 -6.12
C THR A 292 9.99 -6.43 -5.81
N ILE A 293 9.77 -5.91 -4.61
CA ILE A 293 8.47 -5.37 -4.18
C ILE A 293 8.44 -3.89 -4.51
N ARG A 294 7.34 -3.43 -5.12
CA ARG A 294 7.13 -2.04 -5.53
C ARG A 294 5.82 -1.52 -4.97
N TYR A 295 5.83 -0.30 -4.46
CA TYR A 295 4.67 0.41 -3.96
C TYR A 295 4.54 1.78 -4.62
N ASN A 296 3.39 2.06 -5.20
CA ASN A 296 3.06 3.38 -5.73
C ASN A 296 2.13 4.10 -4.74
N HIS A 297 2.58 5.22 -4.16
CA HIS A 297 1.79 5.92 -3.15
C HIS A 297 0.53 6.61 -3.73
N SER A 298 0.56 7.09 -4.97
CA SER A 298 -0.59 7.79 -5.55
C SER A 298 -1.76 6.84 -5.82
N THR A 299 -1.46 5.62 -6.27
CA THR A 299 -2.45 4.59 -6.58
C THR A 299 -2.69 3.61 -5.45
N ARG A 300 -1.77 3.56 -4.47
CA ARG A 300 -1.66 2.53 -3.42
C ARG A 300 -1.41 1.12 -3.95
N ASP A 301 -1.00 1.01 -5.22
CA ASP A 301 -0.79 -0.28 -5.86
C ASP A 301 0.50 -0.93 -5.36
N ILE A 302 0.44 -2.25 -5.14
CA ILE A 302 1.56 -3.07 -4.69
C ILE A 302 1.81 -4.10 -5.78
N THR A 303 3.04 -4.13 -6.32
CA THR A 303 3.43 -5.07 -7.37
C THR A 303 4.72 -5.79 -7.01
N ILE A 304 4.84 -7.03 -7.46
CA ILE A 304 5.96 -7.92 -7.14
C ILE A 304 6.50 -8.48 -8.46
N ASN A 305 7.82 -8.38 -8.67
CA ASN A 305 8.53 -8.87 -9.85
C ASN A 305 9.79 -9.66 -9.49
#